data_AF-A0A443RUV1-F1
#
_entry.id   AF-A0A443RUV1-F1
#
_cell.length_a   1.000
_cell.length_b   1.000
_cell.length_c   1.000
_cell.angle_alpha   90.00
_cell.angle_beta   90.00
_cell.angle_gamma   90.00
#
_symmetry.space_group_name_H-M   'P 1'
#
loop_
_entity.id
_entity.type
_entity.pdbx_description
1 polymer ?
#
loop_
_entity_poly.entity_id
_entity_poly.type
_entity_poly.pdbx_seq_one_letter_code
_entity_poly.pdbx_strand_id
1 'polypeptide(L)'
;ENSEITDENEECIYLCGQSMGLKPKATDSYVQKVLENWGKIGVHSHFTGYLPAALSDLSPKAKMANLVGAKSSEVAICNGLTVNLQILLSTFYRPTSQRHKIIIEEHAFSSDMYVVKSQIVLHGYSPETSLRKLKLRPNEHLFREEDILDVIANEGDNVALILLFGVQYYSGQLMNIQKLTAAAHEKGIIVGLDAAHSVGNVILRLHDWNVDFAAWCTYK
;
A
#
# COMPACT_ATOMS: atom_id res chain seq x y z
N GLU A 1 25.98 12.87 18.72
CA GLU A 1 25.86 14.03 17.81
C GLU A 1 24.38 14.33 17.67
N ASN A 2 23.94 15.43 18.31
CA ASN A 2 22.54 15.81 18.38
C ASN A 2 22.09 16.29 17.00
N SER A 3 21.44 15.39 16.26
CA SER A 3 20.67 15.72 15.07
C SER A 3 19.33 16.35 15.52
N GLU A 4 19.39 17.53 16.11
CA GLU A 4 18.19 18.33 16.37
C GLU A 4 17.93 19.22 15.16
N ILE A 5 16.76 19.02 14.54
CA ILE A 5 16.33 19.70 13.32
C ILE A 5 15.96 21.17 13.60
N THR A 6 15.81 21.56 14.87
CA THR A 6 15.52 22.92 15.37
C THR A 6 15.94 23.05 16.85
N ASP A 7 16.02 24.27 17.40
CA ASP A 7 16.11 24.52 18.85
C ASP A 7 14.91 23.84 19.56
N GLU A 8 15.17 23.06 20.62
CA GLU A 8 14.11 22.36 21.38
C GLU A 8 13.08 23.32 22.01
N ASN A 9 13.43 24.60 22.15
CA ASN A 9 12.56 25.64 22.71
C ASN A 9 11.77 26.43 21.67
N GLU A 10 12.01 26.22 20.38
CA GLU A 10 11.27 26.88 19.31
C GLU A 10 10.00 26.09 18.92
N GLU A 11 8.88 26.80 18.77
CA GLU A 11 7.66 26.19 18.26
C GLU A 11 7.83 25.76 16.79
N CYS A 12 7.42 24.54 16.47
CA CYS A 12 7.47 23.98 15.12
C CYS A 12 6.06 23.82 14.52
N ILE A 13 5.86 24.29 13.28
CA ILE A 13 4.65 24.02 12.50
C ILE A 13 4.90 22.76 11.66
N TYR A 14 4.42 21.60 12.15
CA TYR A 14 4.69 20.30 11.52
C TYR A 14 3.61 19.91 10.49
N LEU A 15 3.86 20.19 9.20
CA LEU A 15 2.96 19.88 8.07
C LEU A 15 3.48 18.72 7.20
N CYS A 16 4.20 17.77 7.81
CA CYS A 16 4.85 16.64 7.13
C CYS A 16 4.41 15.26 7.64
N GLY A 17 3.30 15.19 8.39
CA GLY A 17 2.78 13.94 8.97
C GLY A 17 2.50 12.85 7.91
N GLN A 18 2.04 13.25 6.72
CA GLN A 18 1.82 12.36 5.59
C GLN A 18 3.08 11.62 5.09
N SER A 19 4.27 12.08 5.48
CA SER A 19 5.55 11.48 5.11
C SER A 19 6.15 10.70 6.29
N MET A 20 6.15 11.32 7.47
CA MET A 20 6.57 10.70 8.73
C MET A 20 5.67 11.21 9.85
N GLY A 21 4.87 10.31 10.43
CA GLY A 21 4.02 10.64 11.57
C GLY A 21 4.84 10.99 12.81
N LEU A 22 4.33 11.91 13.62
CA LEU A 22 4.94 12.21 14.92
C LEU A 22 4.89 10.95 15.80
N LYS A 23 6.02 10.61 16.43
CA LYS A 23 6.13 9.45 17.30
C LYS A 23 5.15 9.57 18.48
N PRO A 24 4.21 8.62 18.69
CA PRO A 24 3.36 8.62 19.88
C PRO A 24 4.19 8.51 21.17
N LYS A 25 3.80 9.24 22.22
CA LYS A 25 4.49 9.24 23.53
C LYS A 25 4.64 7.84 24.13
N ALA A 26 3.69 6.95 23.85
CA ALA A 26 3.71 5.59 24.40
C ALA A 26 4.73 4.67 23.72
N THR A 27 5.21 4.99 22.51
CA THR A 27 6.05 4.10 21.69
C THR A 27 7.28 3.60 22.45
N ASP A 28 7.97 4.48 23.17
CA ASP A 28 9.18 4.12 23.93
C ASP A 28 8.87 3.06 24.99
N SER A 29 7.75 3.19 25.70
CA SER A 29 7.33 2.20 26.69
C SER A 29 7.03 0.84 26.06
N TYR A 30 6.37 0.80 24.91
CA TYR A 30 6.04 -0.45 24.22
C TYR A 30 7.29 -1.16 23.69
N VAL A 31 8.21 -0.41 23.05
CA VAL A 31 9.48 -0.95 22.54
C VAL A 31 10.35 -1.45 23.69
N GLN A 32 10.49 -0.66 24.76
CA GLN A 32 11.26 -1.04 25.94
C GLN A 32 10.76 -2.34 26.58
N LYS A 33 9.44 -2.55 26.66
CA LYS A 33 8.87 -3.80 27.17
C LYS A 33 9.28 -5.03 26.33
N VAL A 34 9.35 -4.89 25.00
CA VAL A 34 9.81 -5.98 24.12
C VAL A 34 11.28 -6.28 24.36
N LEU A 35 12.13 -5.25 24.45
CA LEU A 35 13.57 -5.39 24.72
C LEU A 35 13.83 -6.00 26.10
N GLU A 36 13.12 -5.55 27.13
CA GLU A 36 13.22 -6.13 28.47
C GLU A 36 12.74 -7.57 28.52
N ASN A 37 11.64 -7.91 27.83
CA ASN A 37 11.16 -9.27 27.74
C ASN A 37 12.23 -10.19 27.13
N TRP A 38 12.80 -9.78 26.01
CA TRP A 38 13.89 -10.52 25.37
C TRP A 38 15.11 -10.65 26.30
N GLY A 39 15.55 -9.57 26.94
CA GLY A 39 16.69 -9.59 27.85
C GLY A 39 16.47 -10.47 29.09
N LYS A 40 15.23 -10.58 29.60
CA LYS A 40 14.90 -11.37 30.79
C LYS A 40 14.78 -12.87 30.52
N ILE A 41 14.14 -13.25 29.41
CA ILE A 41 13.75 -14.65 29.17
C ILE A 41 14.36 -15.28 27.90
N GLY A 42 15.18 -14.54 27.15
CA GLY A 42 15.94 -15.07 26.01
C GLY A 42 15.05 -15.76 24.98
N VAL A 43 15.41 -16.99 24.58
CA VAL A 43 14.67 -17.79 23.58
C VAL A 43 13.22 -18.06 23.96
N HIS A 44 12.87 -18.07 25.26
CA HIS A 44 11.48 -18.28 25.69
C HIS A 44 10.55 -17.14 25.24
N SER A 45 11.09 -15.96 24.92
CA SER A 45 10.34 -14.83 24.37
C SER A 45 9.65 -15.12 23.04
N HIS A 46 10.03 -16.18 22.33
CA HIS A 46 9.32 -16.62 21.12
C HIS A 46 7.84 -16.92 21.40
N PHE A 47 7.53 -17.51 22.56
CA PHE A 47 6.19 -18.03 22.86
C PHE A 47 5.63 -17.57 24.21
N THR A 48 6.41 -16.86 25.03
CA THR A 48 6.01 -16.46 26.39
C THR A 48 6.39 -15.02 26.70
N GLY A 49 5.81 -14.49 27.78
CA GLY A 49 6.07 -13.13 28.25
C GLY A 49 5.28 -12.07 27.49
N TYR A 50 5.81 -10.85 27.48
CA TYR A 50 5.16 -9.72 26.82
C TYR A 50 5.30 -9.79 25.29
N LEU A 51 4.16 -9.74 24.59
CA LEU A 51 4.05 -9.79 23.12
C LEU A 51 4.95 -10.87 22.49
N PRO A 52 4.65 -12.18 22.72
CA PRO A 52 5.49 -13.27 22.22
C PRO A 52 5.81 -13.14 20.74
N ALA A 53 7.09 -13.28 20.37
CA ALA A 53 7.56 -12.90 19.04
C ALA A 53 6.83 -13.66 17.91
N ALA A 54 6.55 -14.96 18.11
CA ALA A 54 5.90 -15.81 17.12
C ALA A 54 4.41 -15.46 16.86
N LEU A 55 3.80 -14.64 17.71
CA LEU A 55 2.38 -14.26 17.65
C LEU A 55 2.18 -12.73 17.65
N SER A 56 3.28 -11.98 17.58
CA SER A 56 3.29 -10.54 17.82
C SER A 56 2.47 -9.75 16.80
N ASP A 57 2.38 -10.25 15.57
CA ASP A 57 1.61 -9.71 14.44
C ASP A 57 0.09 -9.84 14.63
N LEU A 58 -0.37 -10.82 15.42
CA LEU A 58 -1.79 -11.07 15.66
C LEU A 58 -2.45 -9.95 16.49
N SER A 59 -1.69 -9.33 17.39
CA SER A 59 -2.20 -8.29 18.30
C SER A 59 -2.71 -7.04 17.56
N PRO A 60 -1.96 -6.41 16.63
CA PRO A 60 -2.44 -5.26 15.86
C PRO A 60 -3.49 -5.60 14.80
N LYS A 61 -3.61 -6.87 14.40
CA LYS A 61 -4.41 -7.33 13.26
C LYS A 61 -5.86 -6.85 13.28
N ALA A 62 -6.56 -7.02 14.41
CA ALA A 62 -7.97 -6.62 14.50
C ALA A 62 -8.18 -5.10 14.43
N LYS A 63 -7.27 -4.32 15.04
CA LYS A 63 -7.32 -2.85 14.97
C LYS A 63 -7.05 -2.37 13.55
N MET A 64 -6.08 -2.99 12.87
CA MET A 64 -5.76 -2.65 11.49
C MET A 64 -6.89 -3.03 10.54
N ALA A 65 -7.53 -4.18 10.72
CA ALA A 65 -8.69 -4.60 9.94
C ALA A 65 -9.83 -3.59 10.01
N ASN A 66 -10.13 -3.06 11.20
CA ASN A 66 -11.12 -1.99 11.35
C ASN A 66 -10.71 -0.70 10.63
N LEU A 67 -9.42 -0.34 10.68
CA LEU A 67 -8.91 0.89 10.07
C LEU A 67 -9.00 0.85 8.53
N VAL A 68 -8.75 -0.30 7.93
CA VAL A 68 -8.80 -0.48 6.47
C VAL A 68 -10.18 -0.96 5.97
N GLY A 69 -11.12 -1.20 6.89
CA GLY A 69 -12.45 -1.73 6.57
C GLY A 69 -12.38 -3.12 5.91
N ALA A 70 -11.62 -4.02 6.53
CA ALA A 70 -11.48 -5.42 6.15
C ALA A 70 -11.83 -6.36 7.32
N LYS A 71 -11.99 -7.66 7.04
CA LYS A 71 -12.10 -8.67 8.10
C LYS A 71 -10.73 -8.90 8.72
N SER A 72 -10.70 -9.27 10.00
CA SER A 72 -9.44 -9.64 10.66
C SER A 72 -8.73 -10.77 9.92
N SER A 73 -9.43 -11.75 9.35
CA SER A 73 -8.84 -12.83 8.56
C SER A 73 -8.17 -12.39 7.25
N GLU A 74 -8.46 -11.18 6.77
CA GLU A 74 -7.98 -10.63 5.49
C GLU A 74 -6.75 -9.71 5.66
N VAL A 75 -6.28 -9.52 6.90
CA VAL A 75 -5.14 -8.64 7.21
C VAL A 75 -3.94 -9.44 7.71
N ALA A 76 -2.75 -9.09 7.23
CA ALA A 76 -1.48 -9.56 7.75
C ALA A 76 -0.59 -8.36 8.10
N ILE A 77 0.15 -8.45 9.20
CA ILE A 77 1.09 -7.41 9.64
C ILE A 77 2.50 -7.96 9.45
N CYS A 78 3.18 -7.52 8.40
CA CYS A 78 4.49 -8.04 8.03
C CYS A 78 5.28 -7.05 7.17
N ASN A 79 6.62 -7.20 7.17
CA ASN A 79 7.58 -6.51 6.30
C ASN A 79 7.38 -4.98 6.18
N GLY A 80 7.78 -4.41 5.03
CA GLY A 80 7.45 -3.05 4.61
C GLY A 80 6.61 -3.06 3.34
N LEU A 81 6.01 -1.90 3.02
CA LEU A 81 5.10 -1.71 1.88
C LEU A 81 5.60 -2.34 0.57
N THR A 82 6.78 -1.93 0.09
CA THR A 82 7.31 -2.37 -1.21
C THR A 82 7.56 -3.89 -1.24
N VAL A 83 8.00 -4.48 -0.13
CA VAL A 83 8.20 -5.93 -0.02
C VAL A 83 6.84 -6.65 -0.12
N ASN A 84 5.82 -6.15 0.58
CA ASN A 84 4.48 -6.72 0.51
C ASN A 84 3.86 -6.58 -0.87
N LEU A 85 4.03 -5.45 -1.55
CA LEU A 85 3.60 -5.30 -2.95
C LEU A 85 4.29 -6.32 -3.85
N GLN A 86 5.60 -6.55 -3.70
CA GLN A 86 6.30 -7.57 -4.48
C GLN A 86 5.73 -8.98 -4.26
N ILE A 87 5.39 -9.34 -3.01
CA ILE A 87 4.79 -10.64 -2.67
C ILE A 87 3.35 -10.77 -3.20
N LEU A 88 2.57 -9.70 -3.09
CA LEU A 88 1.19 -9.68 -3.57
C LEU A 88 1.17 -9.77 -5.10
N LEU A 89 1.96 -8.96 -5.80
CA LEU A 89 2.04 -9.02 -7.26
C LEU A 89 2.55 -10.38 -7.75
N SER A 90 3.52 -11.02 -7.09
CA SER A 90 3.97 -12.36 -7.53
C SER A 90 2.88 -13.44 -7.42
N THR A 91 1.86 -13.19 -6.61
CA THR A 91 0.71 -14.10 -6.42
C THR A 91 -0.46 -13.75 -7.34
N PHE A 92 -0.79 -12.46 -7.45
CA PHE A 92 -1.99 -11.96 -8.13
C PHE A 92 -1.77 -11.64 -9.61
N TYR A 93 -0.55 -11.24 -10.02
CA TYR A 93 -0.24 -11.04 -11.42
C TYR A 93 -0.02 -12.38 -12.11
N ARG A 94 -1.05 -12.84 -12.84
CA ARG A 94 -1.04 -14.11 -13.59
C ARG A 94 -1.19 -13.83 -15.09
N PRO A 95 -0.15 -13.29 -15.76
CA PRO A 95 -0.26 -12.87 -17.14
C PRO A 95 -0.40 -14.06 -18.10
N THR A 96 -1.09 -13.82 -19.21
CA THR A 96 -1.19 -14.71 -20.38
C THR A 96 -0.75 -13.96 -21.63
N SER A 97 -0.54 -14.66 -22.75
CA SER A 97 -0.18 -14.01 -24.02
C SER A 97 -1.15 -12.92 -24.47
N GLN A 98 -2.44 -13.02 -24.11
CA GLN A 98 -3.46 -12.04 -24.47
C GLN A 98 -3.64 -10.97 -23.38
N ARG A 99 -3.45 -11.35 -22.11
CA ARG A 99 -3.73 -10.53 -20.94
C ARG A 99 -2.50 -10.46 -20.04
N HIS A 100 -1.59 -9.54 -20.33
CA HIS A 100 -0.33 -9.39 -19.62
C HIS A 100 -0.04 -7.97 -19.15
N LYS A 101 -0.85 -6.97 -19.52
CA LYS A 101 -0.56 -5.59 -19.10
C LYS A 101 -0.86 -5.38 -17.62
N ILE A 102 -0.06 -4.52 -16.99
CA ILE A 102 -0.35 -3.93 -15.69
C ILE A 102 -0.62 -2.44 -15.89
N ILE A 103 -1.76 -1.98 -15.39
CA ILE A 103 -2.07 -0.55 -15.31
C ILE A 103 -1.52 0.03 -14.00
N ILE A 104 -0.84 1.18 -14.08
CA ILE A 104 -0.42 2.01 -12.95
C ILE A 104 -0.42 3.48 -13.40
N GLU A 105 -0.51 4.46 -12.52
CA GLU A 105 -0.43 5.87 -12.90
C GLU A 105 0.96 6.30 -13.39
N GLU A 106 1.00 7.30 -14.28
CA GLU A 106 2.23 8.03 -14.50
C GLU A 106 2.59 8.86 -13.26
N HIS A 107 3.89 9.03 -13.03
CA HIS A 107 4.40 9.63 -11.78
C HIS A 107 3.94 8.89 -10.51
N ALA A 108 3.68 7.58 -10.62
CA ALA A 108 3.55 6.72 -9.45
C ALA A 108 4.79 6.83 -8.56
N PHE A 109 4.59 6.55 -7.27
CA PHE A 109 5.70 6.54 -6.34
C PHE A 109 6.78 5.57 -6.83
N SER A 110 8.05 5.98 -6.71
CA SER A 110 9.15 5.33 -7.43
C SER A 110 9.26 3.83 -7.14
N SER A 111 9.04 3.41 -5.89
CA SER A 111 9.11 1.99 -5.53
C SER A 111 8.05 1.14 -6.23
N ASP A 112 6.85 1.67 -6.40
CA ASP A 112 5.68 0.99 -6.95
C ASP A 112 5.86 0.77 -8.45
N MET A 113 6.34 1.81 -9.14
CA MET A 113 6.78 1.73 -10.52
C MET A 113 7.90 0.69 -10.72
N TYR A 114 8.85 0.58 -9.79
CA TYR A 114 9.91 -0.43 -9.85
C TYR A 114 9.38 -1.85 -9.59
N VAL A 115 8.50 -2.03 -8.62
CA VAL A 115 7.84 -3.32 -8.32
C VAL A 115 7.08 -3.80 -9.55
N VAL A 116 6.21 -2.98 -10.14
CA VAL A 116 5.44 -3.34 -11.34
C VAL A 116 6.35 -3.72 -12.49
N LYS A 117 7.38 -2.92 -12.80
CA LYS A 117 8.34 -3.23 -13.86
C LYS A 117 9.08 -4.53 -13.59
N SER A 118 9.53 -4.75 -12.35
CA SER A 118 10.24 -5.98 -11.99
C SER A 118 9.35 -7.21 -12.15
N GLN A 119 8.07 -7.12 -11.79
CA GLN A 119 7.11 -8.22 -11.90
C GLN A 119 6.80 -8.57 -13.36
N ILE A 120 6.65 -7.56 -14.21
CA ILE A 120 6.53 -7.75 -15.67
C ILE A 120 7.72 -8.54 -16.21
N VAL A 121 8.95 -8.12 -15.87
CA VAL A 121 10.19 -8.77 -16.32
C VAL A 121 10.32 -10.19 -15.75
N LEU A 122 10.01 -10.39 -14.47
CA LEU A 122 10.06 -11.70 -13.82
C LEU A 122 9.11 -12.72 -14.46
N HIS A 123 8.01 -12.27 -15.07
CA HIS A 123 7.08 -13.11 -15.81
C HIS A 123 7.38 -13.21 -17.31
N GLY A 124 8.56 -12.75 -17.75
CA GLY A 124 9.04 -12.91 -19.14
C GLY A 124 8.47 -11.90 -20.14
N TYR A 125 7.84 -10.82 -19.66
CA TYR A 125 7.31 -9.76 -20.51
C TYR A 125 8.20 -8.50 -20.48
N SER A 126 8.02 -7.64 -21.47
CA SER A 126 8.74 -6.36 -21.56
C SER A 126 7.88 -5.22 -21.00
N PRO A 127 8.43 -4.32 -20.16
CA PRO A 127 7.72 -3.12 -19.71
C PRO A 127 7.24 -2.24 -20.86
N GLU A 128 7.93 -2.22 -22.00
CA GLU A 128 7.55 -1.44 -23.17
C GLU A 128 6.17 -1.85 -23.73
N THR A 129 5.82 -3.14 -23.63
CA THR A 129 4.53 -3.67 -24.12
C THR A 129 3.51 -3.94 -23.01
N SER A 130 3.98 -4.08 -21.77
CA SER A 130 3.16 -4.57 -20.65
C SER A 130 2.92 -3.55 -19.55
N LEU A 131 3.66 -2.43 -19.53
CA LEU A 131 3.40 -1.35 -18.58
C LEU A 131 2.46 -0.33 -19.21
N ARG A 132 1.20 -0.30 -18.76
CA ARG A 132 0.22 0.68 -19.21
C ARG A 132 0.10 1.81 -18.20
N LYS A 133 0.73 2.95 -18.46
CA LYS A 133 0.64 4.10 -17.56
C LYS A 133 -0.64 4.90 -17.79
N LEU A 134 -1.48 5.12 -16.78
CA LEU A 134 -2.54 6.14 -16.84
C LEU A 134 -1.87 7.50 -17.00
N LYS A 135 -2.36 8.33 -17.91
CA LYS A 135 -1.76 9.63 -18.21
C LYS A 135 -2.70 10.75 -17.78
N LEU A 136 -2.11 11.82 -17.28
CA LEU A 136 -2.75 13.11 -17.11
C LEU A 136 -3.04 13.70 -18.48
N ARG A 137 -4.15 14.44 -18.57
CA ARG A 137 -4.40 15.29 -19.73
C ARG A 137 -3.37 16.43 -19.75
N PRO A 138 -3.03 16.98 -20.93
CA PRO A 138 -2.13 18.12 -21.02
C PRO A 138 -2.61 19.28 -20.13
N ASN A 139 -1.69 19.81 -19.32
CA ASN A 139 -1.93 20.88 -18.35
C ASN A 139 -2.86 20.52 -17.17
N GLU A 140 -3.08 19.24 -16.89
CA GLU A 140 -3.77 18.78 -15.68
C GLU A 140 -2.80 18.12 -14.70
N HIS A 141 -3.16 18.17 -13.41
CA HIS A 141 -2.37 17.59 -12.31
C HIS A 141 -3.11 16.47 -11.56
N LEU A 142 -4.37 16.23 -11.92
CA LEU A 142 -5.22 15.20 -11.35
C LEU A 142 -5.74 14.31 -12.47
N PHE A 143 -5.83 13.02 -12.21
CA PHE A 143 -6.43 12.07 -13.14
C PHE A 143 -7.94 12.24 -13.12
N ARG A 144 -8.57 12.24 -14.29
CA ARG A 144 -10.03 12.25 -14.34
C ARG A 144 -10.56 10.83 -14.24
N GLU A 145 -11.61 10.64 -13.45
CA GLU A 145 -12.20 9.32 -13.25
C GLU A 145 -12.70 8.74 -14.57
N GLU A 146 -13.29 9.56 -15.44
CA GLU A 146 -13.75 9.15 -16.76
C GLU A 146 -12.62 8.62 -17.65
N ASP A 147 -11.41 9.18 -17.59
CA ASP A 147 -10.29 8.72 -18.40
C ASP A 147 -9.80 7.33 -17.95
N ILE A 148 -9.81 7.09 -16.64
CA ILE A 148 -9.41 5.79 -16.08
C ILE A 148 -10.45 4.74 -16.47
N LEU A 149 -11.73 5.07 -16.36
CA LEU A 149 -12.84 4.19 -16.77
C LEU A 149 -12.78 3.89 -18.27
N ASP A 150 -12.48 4.88 -19.11
CA ASP A 150 -12.31 4.69 -20.55
C ASP A 150 -11.14 3.76 -20.88
N VAL A 151 -10.01 3.87 -20.16
CA VAL A 151 -8.89 2.93 -20.32
C VAL A 151 -9.29 1.51 -19.93
N ILE A 152 -9.99 1.34 -18.81
CA ILE A 152 -10.49 0.02 -18.38
C ILE A 152 -11.46 -0.55 -19.42
N ALA A 153 -12.41 0.25 -19.89
CA ALA A 153 -13.44 -0.17 -20.83
C ALA A 153 -12.86 -0.62 -22.18
N ASN A 154 -11.88 0.13 -22.71
CA ASN A 154 -11.33 -0.06 -24.05
C ASN A 154 -10.13 -1.01 -24.10
N GLU A 155 -9.32 -1.07 -23.05
CA GLU A 155 -8.10 -1.89 -23.02
C GLU A 155 -8.20 -3.10 -22.09
N GLY A 156 -9.24 -3.20 -21.26
CA GLY A 156 -9.31 -4.16 -20.16
C GLY A 156 -9.10 -5.63 -20.52
N ASP A 157 -9.47 -6.05 -21.75
CA ASP A 157 -9.30 -7.43 -22.19
C ASP A 157 -7.83 -7.89 -22.25
N ASN A 158 -6.88 -6.95 -22.38
CA ASN A 158 -5.44 -7.22 -22.39
C ASN A 158 -4.73 -6.92 -21.06
N VAL A 159 -5.48 -6.48 -20.04
CA VAL A 159 -4.96 -6.08 -18.73
C VAL A 159 -5.16 -7.20 -17.71
N ALA A 160 -4.08 -7.67 -17.10
CA ALA A 160 -4.15 -8.67 -16.04
C ALA A 160 -4.45 -8.03 -14.68
N LEU A 161 -3.86 -6.86 -14.44
CA LEU A 161 -3.89 -6.21 -13.13
C LEU A 161 -3.89 -4.69 -13.29
N ILE A 162 -4.60 -4.00 -12.40
CA ILE A 162 -4.47 -2.56 -12.18
C ILE A 162 -3.99 -2.34 -10.75
N LEU A 163 -2.89 -1.61 -10.57
CA LEU A 163 -2.42 -1.14 -9.27
C LEU A 163 -2.84 0.31 -9.14
N LEU A 164 -3.87 0.56 -8.32
CA LEU A 164 -4.38 1.90 -8.03
C LEU A 164 -3.66 2.49 -6.82
N PHE A 165 -3.65 3.83 -6.73
CA PHE A 165 -3.35 4.53 -5.49
C PHE A 165 -4.66 4.93 -4.81
N GLY A 166 -4.72 4.86 -3.48
CA GLY A 166 -5.87 5.41 -2.76
C GLY A 166 -5.80 6.94 -2.68
N VAL A 167 -4.67 7.47 -2.21
CA VAL A 167 -4.33 8.90 -2.22
C VAL A 167 -2.98 9.08 -2.90
N GLN A 168 -2.90 9.91 -3.93
CA GLN A 168 -1.67 10.15 -4.67
C GLN A 168 -0.69 10.97 -3.83
N TYR A 169 0.55 10.49 -3.69
CA TYR A 169 1.52 11.04 -2.74
C TYR A 169 1.92 12.52 -2.96
N TYR A 170 1.86 12.98 -4.20
CA TYR A 170 2.28 14.32 -4.63
C TYR A 170 1.07 15.26 -4.80
N SER A 171 0.06 14.87 -5.56
CA SER A 171 -1.10 15.72 -5.86
C SER A 171 -2.15 15.71 -4.74
N GLY A 172 -2.10 14.74 -3.83
CA GLY A 172 -3.11 14.55 -2.78
C GLY A 172 -4.45 14.03 -3.31
N GLN A 173 -4.51 13.60 -4.58
CA GLN A 173 -5.75 13.13 -5.19
C GLN A 173 -6.26 11.86 -4.52
N LEU A 174 -7.51 11.89 -4.03
CA LEU A 174 -8.24 10.70 -3.58
C LEU A 174 -8.96 10.04 -4.77
N MET A 175 -8.72 8.74 -4.99
CA MET A 175 -9.44 7.96 -5.99
C MET A 175 -10.75 7.36 -5.45
N ASN A 176 -11.74 7.20 -6.34
CA ASN A 176 -12.95 6.45 -6.07
C ASN A 176 -12.71 4.94 -6.26
N ILE A 177 -12.06 4.32 -5.27
CA ILE A 177 -11.63 2.93 -5.35
C ILE A 177 -12.79 1.97 -5.60
N GLN A 178 -13.95 2.19 -4.97
CA GLN A 178 -15.12 1.33 -5.16
C GLN A 178 -15.56 1.27 -6.62
N LYS A 179 -15.72 2.43 -7.27
CA LYS A 179 -16.20 2.51 -8.65
C LYS A 179 -15.19 1.94 -9.63
N LEU A 180 -13.90 2.27 -9.46
CA LEU A 180 -12.84 1.76 -10.32
C LEU A 180 -12.65 0.25 -10.16
N THR A 181 -12.79 -0.27 -8.95
CA THR A 181 -12.72 -1.72 -8.69
C THR A 181 -13.85 -2.46 -9.41
N ALA A 182 -15.09 -1.97 -9.29
CA ALA A 182 -16.23 -2.56 -9.99
C ALA A 182 -16.03 -2.59 -11.51
N ALA A 183 -15.61 -1.47 -12.11
CA ALA A 183 -15.36 -1.39 -13.56
C ALA A 183 -14.23 -2.33 -14.01
N ALA A 184 -13.16 -2.45 -13.22
CA ALA A 184 -12.05 -3.36 -13.52
C ALA A 184 -12.49 -4.83 -13.44
N HIS A 185 -13.32 -5.18 -12.45
CA HIS A 185 -13.87 -6.53 -12.29
C HIS A 185 -14.81 -6.94 -13.42
N GLU A 186 -15.59 -6.02 -14.00
CA GLU A 186 -16.39 -6.28 -15.20
C GLU A 186 -15.54 -6.75 -16.40
N LYS A 187 -14.25 -6.38 -16.41
CA LYS A 187 -13.27 -6.80 -17.43
C LYS A 187 -12.38 -7.97 -16.99
N GLY A 188 -12.62 -8.53 -15.81
CA GLY A 188 -11.81 -9.60 -15.23
C GLY A 188 -10.39 -9.16 -14.85
N ILE A 189 -10.19 -7.88 -14.56
CA ILE A 189 -8.89 -7.32 -14.14
C ILE A 189 -8.76 -7.44 -12.62
N ILE A 190 -7.61 -7.91 -12.13
CA ILE A 190 -7.29 -7.91 -10.70
C ILE A 190 -6.95 -6.50 -10.23
N VAL A 191 -7.47 -6.09 -9.08
CA VAL A 191 -7.31 -4.74 -8.52
C VAL A 191 -6.45 -4.77 -7.27
N GLY A 192 -5.24 -4.25 -7.40
CA GLY A 192 -4.36 -3.94 -6.29
C GLY A 192 -4.49 -2.48 -5.85
N LEU A 193 -4.27 -2.21 -4.57
CA LEU A 193 -4.23 -0.85 -4.02
C LEU A 193 -2.94 -0.58 -3.25
N ASP A 194 -2.18 0.44 -3.66
CA ASP A 194 -1.27 1.14 -2.75
C ASP A 194 -2.09 2.11 -1.88
N ALA A 195 -2.18 1.80 -0.60
CA ALA A 195 -2.91 2.55 0.40
C ALA A 195 -1.99 3.33 1.34
N ALA A 196 -0.72 3.56 0.99
CA ALA A 196 0.27 4.19 1.86
C ALA A 196 -0.12 5.58 2.37
N HIS A 197 -0.78 6.40 1.54
CA HIS A 197 -1.27 7.73 1.94
C HIS A 197 -2.77 7.72 2.32
N SER A 198 -3.39 6.55 2.35
CA SER A 198 -4.83 6.40 2.59
C SER A 198 -5.13 5.86 3.98
N VAL A 199 -4.42 4.81 4.41
CA VAL A 199 -4.62 4.20 5.74
C VAL A 199 -4.34 5.23 6.83
N GLY A 200 -5.30 5.42 7.74
CA GLY A 200 -5.19 6.43 8.81
C GLY A 200 -5.51 7.87 8.39
N ASN A 201 -5.75 8.12 7.10
CA ASN A 201 -6.05 9.44 6.54
C ASN A 201 -7.49 9.55 6.03
N VAL A 202 -7.91 8.61 5.17
CA VAL A 202 -9.27 8.55 4.62
C VAL A 202 -9.98 7.27 5.05
N ILE A 203 -11.31 7.27 5.03
CA ILE A 203 -12.10 6.07 5.33
C ILE A 203 -11.91 5.07 4.20
N LEU A 204 -11.47 3.86 4.55
CA LEU A 204 -11.35 2.73 3.64
C LEU A 204 -12.40 1.66 3.97
N ARG A 205 -12.88 0.97 2.94
CA ARG A 205 -13.76 -0.20 3.07
C ARG A 205 -13.33 -1.29 2.11
N LEU A 206 -12.08 -1.76 2.25
CA LEU A 206 -11.46 -2.65 1.27
C LEU A 206 -12.28 -3.92 1.01
N HIS A 207 -12.87 -4.50 2.07
CA HIS A 207 -13.73 -5.68 1.92
C HIS A 207 -15.00 -5.36 1.14
N ASP A 208 -15.73 -4.31 1.53
CA ASP A 208 -16.99 -3.93 0.89
C ASP A 208 -16.80 -3.43 -0.55
N TRP A 209 -15.64 -2.85 -0.85
CA TRP A 209 -15.26 -2.41 -2.19
C TRP A 209 -14.72 -3.54 -3.07
N ASN A 210 -14.60 -4.75 -2.53
CA ASN A 210 -14.11 -5.93 -3.23
C ASN A 210 -12.70 -5.75 -3.82
N VAL A 211 -11.80 -5.05 -3.12
CA VAL A 211 -10.41 -4.89 -3.57
C VAL A 211 -9.70 -6.25 -3.42
N ASP A 212 -9.01 -6.73 -4.47
CA ASP A 212 -8.38 -8.06 -4.46
C ASP A 212 -7.18 -8.13 -3.51
N PHE A 213 -6.37 -7.07 -3.47
CA PHE A 213 -5.33 -6.89 -2.45
C PHE A 213 -5.00 -5.42 -2.23
N ALA A 214 -4.46 -5.12 -1.05
CA ALA A 214 -3.90 -3.81 -0.75
C ALA A 214 -2.63 -3.93 0.10
N ALA A 215 -1.77 -2.93 0.03
CA ALA A 215 -0.62 -2.79 0.92
C ALA A 215 -0.48 -1.34 1.37
N TRP A 216 0.09 -1.15 2.56
CA TRP A 216 0.36 0.17 3.14
C TRP A 216 1.60 0.10 4.03
N CYS A 217 2.13 1.27 4.41
CA CYS A 217 3.12 1.40 5.47
C CYS A 217 2.47 1.90 6.77
N THR A 218 3.22 1.88 7.88
CA THR A 218 2.68 2.19 9.22
C THR A 218 3.41 3.36 9.90
N TYR A 219 4.18 4.14 9.15
CA TYR A 219 5.00 5.25 9.68
C TYR A 219 4.54 6.63 9.19
N LYS A 220 3.57 6.68 8.28
CA LYS A 220 2.89 7.91 7.86
C LYS A 220 1.68 8.10 8.78
#